data_AF-A0A8T6TS51-F1
#
_entry.id   AF-A0A8T6TS51-F1
#
_cell.length_a   1.000
_cell.length_b   1.000
_cell.length_c   1.000
_cell.angle_alpha   90.00
_cell.angle_beta   90.00
_cell.angle_gamma   90.00
#
_symmetry.space_group_name_H-M   'P 1'
#
loop_
_entity.id
_entity.type
_entity.pdbx_description
1 polymer ?
#
loop_
_entity_poly.entity_id
_entity_poly.type
_entity_poly.pdbx_seq_one_letter_code
_entity_poly.pdbx_strand_id
1 'polypeptide(L)'
;MNKGFMDRNTFGGVVMKSVDGGASWFPIMDGLRNMSEYFQLIIHPDDHDVLFVSSSYGVFISWDAGGTWIPFNDGMPVIHHYVRDNVAENMRMTPDNDSLMLCIVGYGVWKVDITHLLDRDEGT
;
A
#
# COMPACT_ATOMS: atom_id res chain seq x y z
N MET A 1 -2.77 -5.47 38.80
CA MET A 1 -4.17 -5.04 38.55
C MET A 1 -4.33 -4.91 37.04
N ASN A 2 -5.32 -5.63 36.50
CA ASN A 2 -5.64 -5.95 35.09
C ASN A 2 -4.76 -5.43 33.94
N LYS A 3 -4.09 -6.38 33.27
CA LYS A 3 -3.66 -6.26 31.87
C LYS A 3 -4.92 -6.13 31.00
N GLY A 4 -5.30 -4.89 30.68
CA GLY A 4 -6.41 -4.62 29.77
C GLY A 4 -6.12 -5.29 28.44
N PHE A 5 -7.03 -6.16 28.00
CA PHE A 5 -7.06 -6.61 26.62
C PHE A 5 -7.23 -5.35 25.76
N MET A 6 -6.19 -4.95 25.04
CA MET A 6 -6.38 -4.01 23.94
C MET A 6 -7.23 -4.72 22.90
N ASP A 7 -8.38 -4.13 22.63
CA ASP A 7 -9.28 -4.45 21.55
C ASP A 7 -8.53 -4.33 20.21
N ARG A 8 -8.77 -5.29 19.30
CA ARG A 8 -8.19 -5.30 17.94
C ARG A 8 -8.48 -4.04 17.11
N ASN A 9 -9.33 -3.14 17.61
CA ASN A 9 -9.79 -1.93 16.92
C ASN A 9 -8.93 -0.68 17.22
N THR A 10 -7.87 -0.78 18.02
CA THR A 10 -6.97 0.36 18.33
C THR A 10 -5.61 0.30 17.59
N PHE A 11 -5.40 -0.67 16.70
CA PHE A 11 -4.15 -0.80 15.94
C PHE A 11 -4.20 0.00 14.63
N GLY A 12 -3.72 1.24 14.67
CA GLY A 12 -3.28 1.95 13.46
C GLY A 12 -1.81 1.64 13.19
N GLY A 13 -1.51 1.03 12.05
CA GLY A 13 -0.14 0.85 11.58
C GLY A 13 0.47 2.18 11.15
N VAL A 14 1.80 2.26 11.18
CA VAL A 14 2.54 3.44 10.70
C VAL A 14 3.55 2.98 9.64
N VAL A 15 3.56 3.66 8.50
CA VAL A 15 4.57 3.53 7.46
C VAL A 15 5.68 4.54 7.75
N MET A 16 6.91 4.06 7.84
CA MET A 16 8.09 4.85 8.20
C MET A 16 9.15 4.77 7.11
N LYS A 17 9.89 5.85 6.89
CA LYS A 17 11.00 5.95 5.93
C LYS A 17 12.27 6.40 6.63
N SER A 18 13.40 5.89 6.16
CA SER A 18 14.74 6.37 6.49
C SER A 18 15.45 6.80 5.20
N VAL A 19 16.32 7.80 5.30
CA VAL A 19 17.18 8.29 4.22
C VAL A 19 18.67 8.24 4.58
N ASP A 20 19.00 7.68 5.75
CA ASP A 20 20.34 7.67 6.34
C ASP A 20 20.80 6.26 6.73
N GLY A 21 20.33 5.25 5.98
CA GLY A 21 20.68 3.86 6.22
C GLY A 21 20.05 3.26 7.49
N GLY A 22 18.98 3.87 7.99
CA GLY A 22 18.23 3.39 9.15
C GLY A 22 18.66 4.02 10.48
N ALA A 23 19.52 5.05 10.47
CA ALA A 23 19.93 5.75 11.68
C ALA A 23 18.80 6.62 12.26
N SER A 24 17.94 7.19 11.40
CA SER A 24 16.71 7.87 11.76
C SER A 24 15.55 7.47 10.85
N TRP A 25 14.34 7.55 11.39
CA TRP A 25 13.09 7.16 10.72
C TRP A 25 12.03 8.23 10.96
N PHE A 26 11.27 8.56 9.91
CA PHE A 26 10.15 9.50 9.98
C PHE A 26 8.88 8.90 9.36
N PRO A 27 7.69 9.26 9.88
CA PRO A 27 6.43 8.75 9.34
C PRO A 27 6.16 9.35 7.95
N ILE A 28 5.62 8.51 7.06
CA ILE A 28 5.21 8.88 5.70
C ILE A 28 3.73 8.53 5.52
N MET A 29 2.86 9.29 6.20
CA MET A 29 1.45 8.94 6.41
C MET A 29 0.45 9.86 5.69
N ASP A 30 0.90 10.84 4.90
CA ASP A 30 -0.03 11.77 4.27
C ASP A 30 -0.88 11.06 3.20
N GLY A 31 -2.20 11.20 3.28
CA GLY A 31 -3.16 10.46 2.45
C GLY A 31 -3.44 9.01 2.89
N LEU A 32 -2.74 8.49 3.90
CA LEU A 32 -3.00 7.17 4.52
C LEU A 32 -4.06 7.24 5.63
N ARG A 33 -4.74 6.12 5.88
CA ARG A 33 -5.80 5.98 6.89
C ARG A 33 -5.23 5.70 8.28
N ASN A 34 -5.56 6.56 9.26
CA ASN A 34 -5.10 6.43 10.66
C ASN A 34 -5.53 5.15 11.39
N MET A 35 -6.64 4.52 10.99
CA MET A 35 -7.16 3.28 11.61
C MET A 35 -7.02 2.09 10.65
N SER A 36 -5.87 1.97 9.99
CA SER A 36 -5.56 0.87 9.08
C SER A 36 -4.36 0.08 9.56
N GLU A 37 -4.39 -1.24 9.36
CA GLU A 37 -3.17 -2.04 9.37
C GLU A 37 -2.49 -1.89 8.00
N TYR A 38 -1.16 -1.87 7.99
CA TYR A 38 -0.33 -1.85 6.78
C TYR A 38 0.53 -3.10 6.80
N PHE A 39 0.55 -3.85 5.70
CA PHE A 39 1.13 -5.19 5.71
C PHE A 39 2.43 -5.27 4.91
N GLN A 40 2.42 -4.75 3.69
CA GLN A 40 3.58 -4.82 2.80
C GLN A 40 3.80 -3.51 2.05
N LEU A 41 5.06 -3.11 1.94
CA LEU A 41 5.53 -2.02 1.10
C LEU A 41 6.33 -2.60 -0.08
N ILE A 42 6.07 -2.12 -1.28
CA ILE A 42 6.87 -2.40 -2.49
C ILE A 42 7.38 -1.08 -3.03
N ILE A 43 8.67 -1.04 -3.37
CA ILE A 43 9.31 0.04 -4.10
C ILE A 43 9.42 -0.43 -5.54
N HIS A 44 8.95 0.35 -6.50
CA HIS A 44 9.12 0.04 -7.91
C HIS A 44 10.62 0.07 -8.25
N PRO A 45 11.20 -0.99 -8.81
CA PRO A 45 12.65 -1.09 -8.99
C PRO A 45 13.21 -0.18 -10.08
N ASP A 46 12.42 0.19 -11.09
CA ASP A 46 12.88 1.11 -12.15
C ASP A 46 12.60 2.60 -11.83
N ASP A 47 11.72 2.88 -10.86
CA ASP A 47 11.39 4.23 -10.40
C ASP A 47 11.12 4.21 -8.89
N HIS A 48 12.14 4.53 -8.10
CA HIS A 48 12.06 4.45 -6.63
C HIS A 48 11.12 5.48 -6.00
N ASP A 49 10.57 6.43 -6.78
CA ASP A 49 9.52 7.32 -6.30
C ASP A 49 8.14 6.65 -6.30
N VAL A 50 7.96 5.58 -7.08
CA VAL A 50 6.71 4.80 -7.13
C VAL A 50 6.71 3.73 -6.04
N LEU A 51 5.83 3.91 -5.05
CA LEU A 51 5.67 2.99 -3.94
C LEU A 51 4.24 2.45 -3.88
N PHE A 52 4.10 1.19 -3.48
CA PHE A 52 2.80 0.58 -3.15
C PHE A 52 2.79 0.14 -1.70
N VAL A 53 1.72 0.44 -0.96
CA VAL A 53 1.49 -0.11 0.37
C VAL A 53 0.16 -0.83 0.45
N SER A 54 0.17 -2.05 0.97
CA SER A 54 -1.03 -2.86 1.16
C SER A 54 -1.59 -2.67 2.57
N SER A 55 -2.90 -2.73 2.70
CA SER A 55 -3.59 -2.36 3.94
C SER A 55 -4.89 -3.13 4.15
N SER A 56 -5.48 -2.98 5.34
CA SER A 56 -6.82 -3.51 5.65
C SER A 56 -7.95 -2.87 4.82
N TYR A 57 -7.65 -1.83 4.04
CA TYR A 57 -8.59 -1.06 3.23
C TYR A 57 -8.21 -1.02 1.74
N GLY A 58 -7.36 -1.93 1.27
CA GLY A 58 -6.90 -1.95 -0.11
C GLY A 58 -5.42 -1.60 -0.23
N VAL A 59 -5.03 -1.22 -1.43
CA VAL A 59 -3.67 -0.80 -1.78
C VAL A 59 -3.66 0.72 -1.93
N PHE A 60 -2.56 1.36 -1.54
CA PHE A 60 -2.29 2.75 -1.82
C PHE A 60 -1.01 2.87 -2.64
N ILE A 61 -0.94 3.88 -3.50
CA ILE A 61 0.22 4.23 -4.31
C ILE A 61 0.73 5.61 -3.94
N SER A 62 2.04 5.80 -3.99
CA SER A 62 2.73 7.08 -3.93
C SER A 62 3.62 7.21 -5.16
N TRP A 63 3.73 8.42 -5.73
CA TRP A 63 4.62 8.74 -6.86
C TRP A 63 5.74 9.73 -6.47
N ASP A 64 5.88 10.00 -5.17
CA ASP A 64 6.81 10.97 -4.58
C ASP A 64 7.59 10.34 -3.40
N ALA A 65 7.90 9.05 -3.52
CA ALA A 65 8.67 8.27 -2.56
C ALA A 65 8.09 8.27 -1.14
N GLY A 66 6.76 8.29 -1.02
CA GLY A 66 6.02 8.31 0.24
C GLY A 66 5.72 9.70 0.78
N GLY A 67 5.88 10.77 -0.01
CA GLY A 67 5.44 12.10 0.37
C GLY A 67 3.92 12.14 0.56
N THR A 68 3.19 11.62 -0.41
CA THR A 68 1.72 11.54 -0.45
C THR A 68 1.25 10.19 -0.99
N TRP A 69 0.12 9.72 -0.48
CA TRP A 69 -0.48 8.44 -0.86
C TRP A 69 -1.91 8.63 -1.35
N ILE A 70 -2.29 7.89 -2.38
CA ILE A 70 -3.69 7.80 -2.83
C ILE A 70 -4.15 6.34 -2.97
N PRO A 71 -5.46 6.05 -2.87
CA PRO A 71 -5.98 4.70 -3.10
C PRO A 71 -5.66 4.20 -4.51
N PHE A 72 -5.17 2.96 -4.61
CA PHE A 72 -4.90 2.26 -5.87
C PHE A 72 -5.98 1.22 -6.11
N ASN A 73 -6.79 1.43 -7.16
CA ASN A 73 -7.95 0.59 -7.49
C ASN A 73 -7.95 0.11 -8.95
N ASP A 74 -6.79 0.13 -9.62
CA ASP A 74 -6.72 -0.10 -11.06
C ASP A 74 -7.13 -1.55 -11.44
N GLY A 75 -8.35 -1.69 -11.98
CA GLY A 75 -8.94 -2.98 -12.33
C GLY A 75 -9.26 -3.91 -11.16
N MET A 76 -9.06 -3.49 -9.91
CA MET A 76 -9.35 -4.31 -8.73
C MET A 76 -10.87 -4.40 -8.48
N PRO A 77 -11.37 -5.54 -7.97
CA PRO A 77 -12.78 -5.67 -7.62
C PRO A 77 -13.14 -4.67 -6.51
N VAL A 78 -14.09 -3.77 -6.79
CA VAL A 78 -14.67 -2.90 -5.76
C VAL A 78 -15.68 -3.72 -4.96
N ILE A 79 -15.38 -4.03 -3.69
CA ILE A 79 -16.30 -4.75 -2.80
C ILE A 79 -16.98 -3.77 -1.85
N HIS A 80 -18.30 -3.64 -1.98
CA HIS A 80 -19.10 -2.63 -1.24
C HIS A 80 -19.70 -3.15 0.08
N HIS A 81 -19.15 -4.19 0.70
CA HIS A 81 -19.80 -4.84 1.85
C HIS A 81 -18.81 -5.09 3.01
N TYR A 82 -18.93 -4.25 4.05
CA TYR A 82 -18.28 -4.27 5.39
C TYR A 82 -16.82 -3.80 5.50
N VAL A 83 -16.62 -2.68 6.23
CA VAL A 83 -15.52 -2.18 7.15
C VAL A 83 -14.03 -2.54 6.89
N ARG A 84 -13.70 -3.41 5.94
CA ARG A 84 -12.37 -3.89 5.53
C ARG A 84 -12.45 -4.21 4.03
N ASP A 85 -12.53 -3.14 3.25
CA ASP A 85 -13.09 -3.15 1.89
C ASP A 85 -12.15 -3.69 0.80
N ASN A 86 -10.99 -4.28 1.12
CA ASN A 86 -10.13 -5.09 0.22
C ASN A 86 -8.81 -5.40 0.94
N VAL A 87 -8.82 -6.27 1.94
CA VAL A 87 -7.58 -6.58 2.68
C VAL A 87 -6.57 -7.21 1.72
N ALA A 88 -5.55 -6.44 1.37
CA ALA A 88 -4.43 -6.87 0.53
C ALA A 88 -3.30 -7.28 1.47
N GLU A 89 -3.21 -8.55 1.82
CA GLU A 89 -2.20 -9.01 2.79
C GLU A 89 -0.81 -9.12 2.16
N ASN A 90 -0.76 -9.56 0.91
CA ASN A 90 0.48 -9.81 0.20
C ASN A 90 0.42 -9.20 -1.20
N MET A 91 1.51 -8.55 -1.56
CA MET A 91 1.77 -8.00 -2.89
C MET A 91 3.09 -8.55 -3.43
N ARG A 92 3.20 -8.71 -4.74
CA ARG A 92 4.45 -9.06 -5.41
C ARG A 92 4.53 -8.36 -6.74
N MET A 93 5.68 -7.76 -7.03
CA MET A 93 6.00 -7.33 -8.38
C MET A 93 6.42 -8.53 -9.22
N THR A 94 6.02 -8.58 -10.48
CA THR A 94 6.56 -9.54 -11.46
C THR A 94 8.04 -9.21 -11.76
N PRO A 95 8.86 -10.18 -12.19
CA PRO A 95 10.29 -9.96 -12.45
C PRO A 95 10.61 -8.97 -13.57
N ASP A 96 9.65 -8.76 -14.47
CA ASP A 96 9.69 -7.77 -15.55
C ASP A 96 9.23 -6.38 -15.08
N ASN A 97 8.79 -6.23 -13.82
CA ASN A 97 8.29 -5.01 -13.20
C ASN A 97 6.99 -4.44 -13.79
N ASP A 98 6.44 -5.07 -14.83
CA ASP A 98 5.26 -4.59 -15.55
C ASP A 98 3.95 -4.86 -14.82
N SER A 99 3.94 -5.68 -13.76
CA SER A 99 2.71 -6.06 -13.09
C SER A 99 2.83 -6.25 -11.59
N LEU A 100 1.77 -5.81 -10.90
CA LEU A 100 1.57 -6.05 -9.48
C LEU A 100 0.61 -7.22 -9.28
N MET A 101 1.04 -8.23 -8.55
CA MET A 101 0.21 -9.33 -8.07
C MET A 101 -0.23 -9.07 -6.64
N LEU A 102 -1.53 -9.24 -6.37
CA LEU A 102 -2.16 -8.93 -5.09
C LEU A 102 -2.95 -10.14 -4.61
N CYS A 103 -2.77 -10.55 -3.35
CA CYS A 103 -3.66 -11.50 -2.70
C CYS A 103 -4.72 -10.73 -1.91
N ILE A 104 -5.98 -10.85 -2.31
CA ILE A 104 -7.11 -10.22 -1.65
C ILE A 104 -7.82 -11.30 -0.82
N VAL A 105 -7.93 -11.07 0.49
CA VAL A 105 -8.57 -12.02 1.41
C VAL A 105 -10.00 -12.31 0.95
N GLY A 106 -10.28 -13.59 0.64
CA GLY A 106 -11.60 -14.04 0.19
C GLY A 106 -11.85 -13.95 -1.33
N TYR A 107 -10.96 -13.33 -2.10
CA TYR A 107 -11.14 -13.08 -3.54
C TYR A 107 -10.00 -13.59 -4.43
N GLY A 108 -9.01 -14.27 -3.83
CA GLY A 108 -7.92 -14.92 -4.56
C GLY A 108 -6.80 -13.96 -4.96
N VAL A 109 -6.09 -14.32 -6.04
CA VAL A 109 -4.94 -13.56 -6.54
C VAL A 109 -5.34 -12.77 -7.78
N TRP A 110 -4.97 -11.50 -7.78
CA TRP A 110 -5.21 -10.56 -8.86
C TRP A 110 -3.87 -10.13 -9.46
N LYS A 111 -3.84 -9.92 -10.78
CA LYS A 111 -2.70 -9.35 -11.48
C LYS A 111 -3.17 -8.06 -12.14
N VAL A 112 -2.44 -6.97 -11.89
CA VAL A 112 -2.70 -5.65 -12.44
C VAL A 112 -1.48 -5.23 -13.27
N ASP A 113 -1.70 -4.76 -14.49
CA ASP A 113 -0.66 -4.15 -15.31
C ASP A 113 -0.36 -2.75 -14.80
N ILE A 114 0.91 -2.42 -14.59
CA ILE A 114 1.31 -1.14 -14.00
C ILE A 114 2.22 -0.32 -14.91
N THR A 115 2.43 -0.75 -16.15
CA THR A 115 3.34 -0.09 -17.10
C THR A 115 2.96 1.37 -17.33
N HIS A 116 1.66 1.63 -17.45
CA HIS A 116 1.09 2.96 -17.63
C HIS A 116 1.33 3.92 -16.45
N LEU A 117 1.73 3.42 -15.27
CA LEU A 117 2.03 4.27 -14.11
C LEU A 117 3.40 4.96 -14.21
N LEU A 118 4.27 4.47 -15.10
CA LEU A 118 5.62 5.00 -15.31
C LEU A 118 5.67 6.03 -16.45
N ASP A 119 4.68 5.99 -17.35
CA ASP A 119 4.55 6.94 -18.44
C ASP A 119 3.98 8.27 -17.93
N ARG A 120 4.85 9.09 -17.33
CA ARG A 120 4.48 10.43 -16.81
C ARG A 120 4.42 11.52 -17.89
N ASP A 121 4.66 11.16 -19.16
CA ASP A 121 4.77 12.08 -20.28
C ASP A 121 3.50 12.18 -21.14
N GLU A 122 2.33 12.49 -20.55
CA GLU A 122 1.22 13.12 -21.29
C GLU A 122 0.41 14.07 -20.39
N GLY A 123 0.82 15.34 -20.33
CA GLY A 123 -0.02 16.41 -19.77
C GLY A 123 0.69 17.70 -19.39
N THR A 124 0.75 18.64 -20.34
CA THR A 124 0.93 20.10 -20.14
C THR A 124 -0.15 20.72 -19.27
#